data_AF-A0A1H1JHG1-F1
#
_entry.id   AF-A0A1H1JHG1-F1
#
_cell.length_a   1.000
_cell.length_b   1.000
_cell.length_c   1.000
_cell.angle_alpha   90.00
_cell.angle_beta   90.00
_cell.angle_gamma   90.00
#
_symmetry.space_group_name_H-M   'P 1'
#
loop_
_entity.id
_entity.type
_entity.pdbx_description
1 polymer ?
#
loop_
_entity_poly.entity_id
_entity_poly.type
_entity_poly.pdbx_seq_one_letter_code
_entity_poly.pdbx_strand_id
1 'polypeptide(L)'
;MYSLLPILGPDPDAPVSAEAYSLGNDGQAAGTTFVNDEGQSRPVGAQWLNGWLTSTLAPPNHTTLWGINDGLIAVGSMTTDNYATESAIIVDAGNVTDLSNLVGPISWAADVNDQGLVCGGGTNGEGFLFSVPANRLVATVPALNLAVINNQGEAVGFSDSGKPGVHSVASGATKMLDAMESAYGINDAGVACGAAGTPPTYKVVPGTCDTRQATPVFQPIPLPAGATEGTATAINNSGDVVGSCVFDDPSLNNGFHFGAFLYQNGTTTLLDKLISDPGWHLEVVFDINASGQIIGMGKQNGILTAFMLSPTTSWPWWHFPLPVLVGRLLGGVADDAGGSLVLGGRPILIDPWGPWLQLQPEKRDALIALAIDEIASSIFDEATRVQVRMTLVEAATSRLKGMNVRRGRTGPRQTSKRNAEIPRKHGLPVSWLKKFGR
;
A
#
# COMPACT_ATOMS: atom_id res chain seq x y z
N MET A 1 3.75 -5.10 13.49
CA MET A 1 5.11 -5.16 12.91
C MET A 1 4.97 -5.07 11.40
N TYR A 2 5.84 -4.32 10.76
CA TYR A 2 5.86 -4.05 9.34
C TYR A 2 7.21 -4.42 8.72
N SER A 3 7.19 -4.83 7.46
CA SER A 3 8.37 -4.89 6.60
C SER A 3 8.45 -3.60 5.82
N LEU A 4 9.65 -3.07 5.66
CA LEU A 4 9.92 -1.84 4.93
C LEU A 4 10.61 -2.15 3.60
N LEU A 5 10.18 -1.49 2.54
CA LEU A 5 10.88 -1.45 1.25
C LEU A 5 11.07 0.00 0.81
N PRO A 6 12.27 0.41 0.34
CA PRO A 6 12.42 1.69 -0.33
C PRO A 6 11.66 1.68 -1.66
N ILE A 7 11.02 2.80 -2.01
CA ILE A 7 10.47 3.05 -3.34
C ILE A 7 11.50 3.85 -4.11
N LEU A 8 11.97 3.30 -5.23
CA LEU A 8 13.07 3.86 -6.01
C LEU A 8 12.67 4.07 -7.47
N GLY A 9 13.33 5.05 -8.07
CA GLY A 9 13.29 5.39 -9.47
C GLY A 9 14.43 4.78 -10.29
N PRO A 10 14.38 4.94 -11.62
CA PRO A 10 15.40 4.40 -12.52
C PRO A 10 16.67 5.26 -12.60
N ASP A 11 16.61 6.56 -12.27
CA ASP A 11 17.77 7.45 -12.27
C ASP A 11 18.49 7.44 -10.91
N PRO A 12 19.71 6.85 -10.81
CA PRO A 12 20.47 6.80 -9.56
C PRO A 12 21.12 8.14 -9.19
N ASP A 13 21.22 9.08 -10.14
CA ASP A 13 21.87 10.39 -9.94
C ASP A 13 20.86 11.48 -9.50
N ALA A 14 19.57 11.14 -9.46
CA ALA A 14 18.52 12.06 -9.03
C ALA A 14 18.64 12.40 -7.51
N PRO A 15 18.39 13.67 -7.12
CA PRO A 15 18.51 14.10 -5.72
C PRO A 15 17.50 13.43 -4.79
N VAL A 16 16.33 13.06 -5.32
CA VAL A 16 15.35 12.15 -4.72
C VAL A 16 15.04 11.11 -5.79
N SER A 17 15.11 9.82 -5.46
CA SER A 17 14.93 8.77 -6.46
C SER A 17 13.48 8.67 -6.95
N ALA A 18 12.52 8.73 -6.02
CA ALA A 18 11.08 8.67 -6.29
C ALA A 18 10.27 9.20 -5.11
N GLU A 19 9.00 9.54 -5.38
CA GLU A 19 7.96 9.85 -4.41
C GLU A 19 6.68 9.10 -4.83
N ALA A 20 6.02 8.41 -3.91
CA ALA A 20 4.73 7.77 -4.13
C ALA A 20 3.66 8.46 -3.28
N TYR A 21 2.51 8.80 -3.87
CA TYR A 21 1.47 9.60 -3.21
C TYR A 21 0.19 8.82 -2.92
N SER A 22 -0.12 7.76 -3.68
CA SER A 22 -1.35 6.98 -3.53
C SER A 22 -1.09 5.47 -3.68
N LEU A 23 -1.93 4.67 -3.02
CA LEU A 23 -1.94 3.20 -3.00
C LEU A 23 -3.25 2.62 -3.53
N GLY A 24 -3.12 1.57 -4.36
CA GLY A 24 -4.18 0.57 -4.53
C GLY A 24 -4.12 -0.51 -3.44
N ASN A 25 -5.16 -1.31 -3.31
CA ASN A 25 -5.35 -2.33 -2.26
C ASN A 25 -4.44 -3.56 -2.41
N ASP A 26 -3.92 -3.83 -3.62
CA ASP A 26 -3.02 -4.96 -3.90
C ASP A 26 -1.53 -4.54 -3.99
N GLY A 27 -1.20 -3.36 -3.46
CA GLY A 27 0.16 -2.84 -3.40
C GLY A 27 0.60 -2.07 -4.65
N GLN A 28 -0.33 -1.72 -5.53
CA GLN A 28 -0.13 -0.69 -6.53
C GLN A 28 0.21 0.62 -5.85
N ALA A 29 1.10 1.42 -6.43
CA ALA A 29 1.35 2.79 -6.00
C ALA A 29 1.56 3.68 -7.22
N ALA A 30 1.23 4.97 -7.10
CA ALA A 30 1.52 5.97 -8.12
C ALA A 30 2.16 7.22 -7.52
N GLY A 31 2.89 7.95 -8.36
CA GLY A 31 3.70 9.08 -7.92
C GLY A 31 4.60 9.64 -9.02
N THR A 32 5.74 10.16 -8.62
CA THR A 32 6.74 10.78 -9.50
C THR A 32 8.10 10.16 -9.28
N THR A 33 8.86 10.00 -10.35
CA THR A 33 10.24 9.56 -10.35
C THR A 33 11.05 10.40 -11.31
N PHE A 34 12.37 10.20 -11.33
CA PHE A 34 13.25 10.85 -12.31
C PHE A 34 13.77 9.86 -13.34
N VAL A 35 13.85 10.30 -14.59
CA VAL A 35 14.49 9.58 -15.70
C VAL A 35 15.60 10.45 -16.30
N ASN A 36 16.70 9.83 -16.70
CA ASN A 36 17.75 10.51 -17.43
C ASN A 36 17.35 10.65 -18.90
N ASP A 37 17.15 11.88 -19.35
CA ASP A 37 16.86 12.24 -20.73
C ASP A 37 17.96 13.16 -21.25
N GLU A 38 18.79 12.63 -22.16
CA GLU A 38 19.95 13.33 -22.74
C GLU A 38 20.91 13.98 -21.71
N GLY A 39 21.11 13.32 -20.55
CA GLY A 39 21.97 13.83 -19.48
C GLY A 39 21.28 14.82 -18.54
N GLN A 40 19.97 15.05 -18.69
CA GLN A 40 19.15 15.80 -17.76
C GLN A 40 18.19 14.88 -17.01
N SER A 41 18.15 15.00 -15.68
CA SER A 41 17.19 14.30 -14.83
C SER A 41 15.82 14.98 -14.94
N ARG A 42 14.84 14.32 -15.56
CA ARG A 42 13.48 14.84 -15.76
C ARG A 42 12.45 14.12 -14.88
N PRO A 43 11.53 14.84 -14.22
CA PRO A 43 10.47 14.23 -13.43
C PRO A 43 9.38 13.65 -14.35
N VAL A 44 9.02 12.40 -14.11
CA VAL A 44 7.95 11.69 -14.83
C VAL A 44 7.05 10.92 -13.86
N GLY A 45 5.78 10.79 -14.22
CA GLY A 45 4.82 10.00 -13.50
C GLY A 45 5.22 8.53 -13.54
N ALA A 46 5.06 7.83 -12.42
CA ALA A 46 5.46 6.44 -12.29
C ALA A 46 4.45 5.63 -11.49
N GLN A 47 4.46 4.33 -11.76
CA GLN A 47 3.69 3.34 -11.01
C GLN A 47 4.64 2.27 -10.46
N TRP A 48 4.31 1.79 -9.26
CA TRP A 48 5.00 0.70 -8.59
C TRP A 48 4.02 -0.41 -8.23
N LEU A 49 4.53 -1.63 -8.08
CA LEU A 49 3.82 -2.76 -7.50
C LEU A 49 4.65 -3.37 -6.38
N ASN A 50 4.12 -3.34 -5.16
CA ASN A 50 4.79 -3.83 -3.95
C ASN A 50 6.20 -3.23 -3.77
N GLY A 51 6.33 -1.93 -4.07
CA GLY A 51 7.58 -1.16 -3.97
C GLY A 51 8.50 -1.26 -5.19
N TRP A 52 8.19 -2.11 -6.17
CA TRP A 52 8.99 -2.27 -7.39
C TRP A 52 8.45 -1.41 -8.52
N LEU A 53 9.32 -0.66 -9.19
CA LEU A 53 8.94 0.19 -10.33
C LEU A 53 8.41 -0.68 -11.48
N THR A 54 7.20 -0.41 -11.95
CA THR A 54 6.56 -1.16 -13.05
C THR A 54 6.53 -0.37 -14.35
N SER A 55 6.30 0.93 -14.28
CA SER A 55 6.17 1.78 -15.46
C SER A 55 6.52 3.23 -15.12
N THR A 56 6.98 3.95 -16.14
CA THR A 56 7.15 5.41 -16.11
C THR A 56 6.50 6.00 -17.36
N LEU A 57 5.96 7.21 -17.24
CA LEU A 57 5.63 8.01 -18.40
C LEU A 57 6.90 8.48 -19.10
N ALA A 58 6.79 8.76 -20.39
CA ALA A 58 7.93 9.17 -21.20
C ALA A 58 8.15 10.69 -21.13
N PRO A 59 9.41 11.16 -21.15
CA PRO A 59 9.73 12.56 -21.43
C PRO A 59 9.25 12.95 -22.84
N PRO A 60 9.16 14.25 -23.19
CA PRO A 60 9.70 15.40 -22.45
C PRO A 60 8.78 15.99 -21.39
N ASN A 61 7.49 15.63 -21.39
CA ASN A 61 6.52 16.26 -20.51
C ASN A 61 6.78 15.92 -19.03
N HIS A 62 6.67 16.94 -18.18
CA HIS A 62 6.73 16.75 -16.73
C HIS A 62 5.40 16.19 -16.27
N THR A 63 5.42 15.05 -15.58
CA THR A 63 4.21 14.38 -15.14
C THR A 63 4.32 13.98 -13.68
N THR A 64 3.20 14.10 -12.98
CA THR A 64 3.03 13.63 -11.59
C THR A 64 1.71 12.89 -11.49
N LEU A 65 1.73 11.70 -10.88
CA LEU A 65 0.52 10.90 -10.65
C LEU A 65 0.15 10.97 -9.16
N TRP A 66 -1.03 11.51 -8.84
CA TRP A 66 -1.49 11.73 -7.48
C TRP A 66 -2.37 10.60 -6.94
N GLY A 67 -3.13 9.94 -7.82
CA GLY A 67 -4.07 8.88 -7.44
C GLY A 67 -3.90 7.62 -8.29
N ILE A 68 -4.16 6.45 -7.71
CA ILE A 68 -4.26 5.17 -8.41
C ILE A 68 -5.31 4.27 -7.77
N ASN A 69 -6.04 3.50 -8.59
CA ASN A 69 -6.99 2.51 -8.09
C ASN A 69 -6.55 1.07 -8.35
N ASP A 70 -7.35 0.11 -7.88
CA ASP A 70 -7.11 -1.33 -8.04
C ASP A 70 -7.13 -1.79 -9.52
N GLY A 71 -7.79 -1.01 -10.38
CA GLY A 71 -7.81 -1.21 -11.83
C GLY A 71 -6.56 -0.74 -12.57
N LEU A 72 -5.52 -0.27 -11.86
CA LEU A 72 -4.29 0.33 -12.41
C LEU A 72 -4.52 1.63 -13.21
N ILE A 73 -5.69 2.25 -13.04
CA ILE A 73 -5.94 3.59 -13.54
C ILE A 73 -5.23 4.55 -12.60
N ALA A 74 -4.25 5.29 -13.11
CA ALA A 74 -3.63 6.38 -12.38
C ALA A 74 -4.06 7.74 -12.93
N VAL A 75 -4.05 8.75 -12.08
CA VAL A 75 -4.48 10.10 -12.43
C VAL A 75 -3.51 11.12 -11.88
N GLY A 76 -3.45 12.28 -12.53
CA GLY A 76 -2.50 13.29 -12.12
C GLY A 76 -2.52 14.54 -12.98
N SER A 77 -1.34 15.12 -13.15
CA SER A 77 -1.14 16.27 -14.02
C SER A 77 0.06 16.09 -14.96
N MET A 78 -0.02 16.80 -16.08
CA MET A 78 1.03 16.87 -17.09
C MET A 78 1.29 18.32 -17.45
N THR A 79 2.56 18.71 -17.45
CA THR A 79 3.02 20.01 -17.92
C THR A 79 3.85 19.80 -19.19
N THR A 80 3.45 20.45 -20.29
CA THR A 80 4.24 20.45 -21.52
C THR A 80 5.53 21.25 -21.33
N ASP A 81 6.58 20.92 -22.09
CA ASP A 81 8.00 21.29 -21.87
C ASP A 81 8.34 22.81 -21.86
N ASN A 82 7.35 23.69 -21.77
CA ASN A 82 7.46 25.15 -21.60
C ASN A 82 6.70 25.69 -20.37
N TYR A 83 6.20 24.82 -19.49
CA TYR A 83 5.53 25.18 -18.22
C TYR A 83 4.32 26.11 -18.32
N ALA A 84 3.77 26.32 -19.52
CA ALA A 84 2.72 27.29 -19.75
C ALA A 84 1.32 26.74 -19.45
N THR A 85 1.15 25.41 -19.51
CA THR A 85 -0.16 24.75 -19.34
C THR A 85 0.01 23.42 -18.61
N GLU A 86 -0.59 23.33 -17.42
CA GLU A 86 -0.81 22.07 -16.70
C GLU A 86 -2.17 21.49 -17.13
N SER A 87 -2.20 20.19 -17.44
CA SER A 87 -3.41 19.47 -17.84
C SER A 87 -3.67 18.32 -16.86
N ALA A 88 -4.92 18.18 -16.43
CA ALA A 88 -5.38 16.98 -15.76
C ALA A 88 -5.25 15.78 -16.71
N ILE A 89 -4.64 14.69 -16.25
CA ILE A 89 -4.45 13.49 -17.05
C ILE A 89 -4.96 12.23 -16.36
N ILE A 90 -5.37 11.27 -17.18
CA ILE A 90 -5.62 9.87 -16.79
C ILE A 90 -4.62 9.00 -17.52
N VAL A 91 -4.07 8.00 -16.82
CA VAL A 91 -3.19 6.97 -17.35
C VAL A 91 -3.88 5.62 -17.17
N ASP A 92 -4.25 4.99 -18.28
CA ASP A 92 -4.87 3.66 -18.29
C ASP A 92 -4.13 2.75 -19.29
N ALA A 93 -3.56 1.66 -18.77
CA ALA A 93 -2.68 0.75 -19.53
C ALA A 93 -1.56 1.48 -20.32
N GLY A 94 -1.01 2.56 -19.74
CA GLY A 94 0.01 3.40 -20.36
C GLY A 94 -0.51 4.45 -21.35
N ASN A 95 -1.82 4.45 -21.67
CA ASN A 95 -2.42 5.48 -22.50
C ASN A 95 -2.72 6.72 -21.67
N VAL A 96 -2.20 7.87 -22.11
CA VAL A 96 -2.44 9.16 -21.46
C VAL A 96 -3.62 9.86 -22.12
N THR A 97 -4.67 10.13 -21.35
CA THR A 97 -5.81 10.94 -21.76
C THR A 97 -5.70 12.32 -21.12
N ASP A 98 -5.66 13.36 -21.95
CA ASP A 98 -5.68 14.77 -21.51
C ASP A 98 -7.14 15.24 -21.33
N LEU A 99 -7.47 15.69 -20.12
CA LEU A 99 -8.81 16.18 -19.76
C LEU A 99 -9.00 17.69 -19.97
N SER A 100 -7.97 18.44 -20.33
CA SER A 100 -8.02 19.92 -20.41
C SER A 100 -9.10 20.47 -21.35
N ASN A 101 -9.45 19.73 -22.41
CA ASN A 101 -10.56 20.09 -23.30
C ASN A 101 -11.94 19.99 -22.64
N LEU A 102 -12.07 19.22 -21.55
CA LEU A 102 -13.31 19.00 -20.81
C LEU A 102 -13.39 19.84 -19.54
N VAL A 103 -12.29 19.97 -18.82
CA VAL A 103 -12.25 20.63 -17.49
C VAL A 103 -11.53 21.97 -17.49
N GLY A 104 -10.98 22.38 -18.63
CA GLY A 104 -10.22 23.61 -18.78
C GLY A 104 -8.70 23.44 -18.59
N PRO A 105 -7.92 24.44 -19.02
CA PRO A 105 -6.48 24.46 -18.83
C PRO A 105 -6.12 24.75 -17.37
N ILE A 106 -4.89 24.41 -16.97
CA ILE A 106 -4.39 24.57 -15.59
C ILE A 106 -5.28 23.81 -14.60
N SER A 107 -5.36 22.50 -14.86
CA SER A 107 -6.16 21.53 -14.14
C SER A 107 -5.30 20.34 -13.70
N TRP A 108 -5.76 19.63 -12.67
CA TRP A 108 -5.13 18.40 -12.18
C TRP A 108 -6.21 17.40 -11.78
N ALA A 109 -5.96 16.12 -12.03
CA ALA A 109 -6.73 15.04 -11.44
C ALA A 109 -6.03 14.59 -10.15
N ALA A 110 -6.76 14.60 -9.03
CA ALA A 110 -6.20 14.41 -7.70
C ALA A 110 -6.31 12.95 -7.23
N ASP A 111 -7.43 12.30 -7.50
CA ASP A 111 -7.70 10.95 -7.00
C ASP A 111 -8.71 10.19 -7.89
N VAL A 112 -8.74 8.86 -7.76
CA VAL A 112 -9.60 7.96 -8.53
C VAL A 112 -10.04 6.78 -7.66
N ASN A 113 -11.34 6.53 -7.60
CA ASN A 113 -11.87 5.36 -6.87
C ASN A 113 -11.87 4.07 -7.71
N ASP A 114 -12.24 2.93 -7.11
CA ASP A 114 -12.22 1.61 -7.75
C ASP A 114 -13.24 1.44 -8.88
N GLN A 115 -14.18 2.37 -9.01
CA GLN A 115 -15.12 2.42 -10.14
C GLN A 115 -14.60 3.28 -11.31
N GLY A 116 -13.37 3.80 -11.21
CA GLY A 116 -12.79 4.71 -12.21
C GLY A 116 -13.49 6.06 -12.23
N LEU A 117 -14.02 6.51 -11.09
CA LEU A 117 -14.51 7.88 -10.92
C LEU A 117 -13.35 8.74 -10.41
N VAL A 118 -12.91 9.67 -11.25
CA VAL A 118 -11.80 10.58 -11.02
C VAL A 118 -12.34 11.88 -10.44
N CYS A 119 -11.70 12.40 -9.39
CA CYS A 119 -11.94 13.75 -8.90
C CYS A 119 -10.70 14.63 -9.10
N GLY A 120 -10.92 15.93 -9.27
CA GLY A 120 -9.83 16.90 -9.40
C GLY A 120 -10.32 18.33 -9.34
N GLY A 121 -9.45 19.25 -9.77
CA GLY A 121 -9.70 20.69 -9.72
C GLY A 121 -8.90 21.48 -10.75
N GLY A 122 -9.04 22.79 -10.66
CA GLY A 122 -8.33 23.74 -11.51
C GLY A 122 -8.25 25.13 -10.88
N THR A 123 -7.48 26.01 -11.51
CA THR A 123 -7.30 27.40 -11.04
C THR A 123 -8.54 28.29 -11.15
N ASN A 124 -9.60 27.82 -11.81
CA ASN A 124 -10.91 28.46 -11.83
C ASN A 124 -11.70 28.27 -10.51
N GLY A 125 -11.18 27.48 -9.55
CA GLY A 125 -11.86 27.20 -8.29
C GLY A 125 -13.00 26.17 -8.40
N GLU A 126 -13.09 25.47 -9.55
CA GLU A 126 -14.12 24.46 -9.80
C GLU A 126 -13.50 23.06 -9.76
N GLY A 127 -14.05 22.21 -8.89
CA GLY A 127 -13.76 20.79 -8.93
C GLY A 127 -14.47 20.09 -10.07
N PHE A 128 -14.02 18.90 -10.41
CA PHE A 128 -14.68 18.07 -11.40
C PHE A 128 -14.71 16.61 -10.99
N LEU A 129 -15.70 15.89 -11.54
CA LEU A 129 -15.82 14.45 -11.45
C LEU A 129 -15.91 13.87 -12.85
N PHE A 130 -15.02 12.95 -13.21
CA PHE A 130 -14.95 12.34 -14.52
C PHE A 130 -15.02 10.81 -14.40
N SER A 131 -15.87 10.16 -15.19
CA SER A 131 -15.95 8.70 -15.21
C SER A 131 -15.12 8.15 -16.35
N VAL A 132 -14.07 7.38 -16.03
CA VAL A 132 -13.24 6.68 -17.02
C VAL A 132 -14.06 5.66 -17.81
N PRO A 133 -14.85 4.75 -17.17
CA PRO A 133 -15.62 3.76 -17.93
C PRO A 133 -16.69 4.37 -18.84
N ALA A 134 -17.31 5.49 -18.42
CA ALA A 134 -18.31 6.18 -19.22
C ALA A 134 -17.71 7.24 -20.17
N ASN A 135 -16.40 7.48 -20.08
CA ASN A 135 -15.64 8.49 -20.81
C ASN A 135 -16.36 9.86 -20.90
N ARG A 136 -16.80 10.38 -19.74
CA ARG A 136 -17.52 11.65 -19.68
C ARG A 136 -17.37 12.35 -18.35
N LEU A 137 -17.51 13.67 -18.38
CA LEU A 137 -17.70 14.48 -17.19
C LEU A 137 -19.03 14.10 -16.52
N VAL A 138 -18.96 13.75 -15.24
CA VAL A 138 -20.10 13.43 -14.37
C VAL A 138 -20.66 14.69 -13.74
N ALA A 139 -19.79 15.57 -13.23
CA ALA A 139 -20.18 16.83 -12.61
C ALA A 139 -19.04 17.85 -12.62
N THR A 140 -19.42 19.13 -12.64
CA THR A 140 -18.57 20.25 -12.22
C THR A 140 -19.05 20.68 -10.84
N VAL A 141 -18.12 20.83 -9.90
CA VAL A 141 -18.40 21.18 -8.51
C VAL A 141 -17.94 22.61 -8.26
N PRO A 142 -18.87 23.58 -8.16
CA PRO A 142 -18.50 24.98 -8.00
C PRO A 142 -17.89 25.23 -6.61
N ALA A 143 -16.86 26.09 -6.57
CA ALA A 143 -16.22 26.60 -5.35
C ALA A 143 -15.62 25.51 -4.43
N LEU A 144 -15.27 24.34 -4.99
CA LEU A 144 -14.63 23.25 -4.27
C LEU A 144 -13.74 22.43 -5.22
N ASN A 145 -12.42 22.60 -5.13
CA ASN A 145 -11.46 21.74 -5.82
C ASN A 145 -11.38 20.40 -5.08
N LEU A 146 -11.69 19.30 -5.77
CA LEU A 146 -11.72 17.97 -5.16
C LEU A 146 -10.31 17.37 -5.08
N ALA A 147 -10.04 16.69 -3.97
CA ALA A 147 -8.70 16.18 -3.62
C ALA A 147 -8.66 14.66 -3.39
N VAL A 148 -9.73 14.09 -2.84
CA VAL A 148 -9.82 12.64 -2.52
C VAL A 148 -11.26 12.16 -2.68
N ILE A 149 -11.46 10.91 -3.10
CA ILE A 149 -12.80 10.34 -3.35
C ILE A 149 -12.92 8.90 -2.89
N ASN A 150 -14.01 8.58 -2.19
CA ASN A 150 -14.29 7.19 -1.78
C ASN A 150 -15.08 6.38 -2.85
N ASN A 151 -15.27 5.08 -2.61
CA ASN A 151 -16.02 4.20 -3.52
C ASN A 151 -17.53 4.46 -3.51
N GLN A 152 -18.05 5.29 -2.61
CA GLN A 152 -19.45 5.73 -2.60
C GLN A 152 -19.68 7.00 -3.45
N GLY A 153 -18.63 7.56 -4.04
CA GLY A 153 -18.71 8.81 -4.81
C GLY A 153 -18.89 10.03 -3.93
N GLU A 154 -18.33 10.01 -2.71
CA GLU A 154 -18.18 11.18 -1.86
C GLU A 154 -16.74 11.67 -2.00
N ALA A 155 -16.58 12.90 -2.49
CA ALA A 155 -15.29 13.52 -2.74
C ALA A 155 -15.06 14.68 -1.77
N VAL A 156 -13.94 14.65 -1.05
CA VAL A 156 -13.50 15.74 -0.18
C VAL A 156 -12.57 16.66 -0.96
N GLY A 157 -12.67 17.96 -0.71
CA GLY A 157 -11.91 18.99 -1.39
C GLY A 157 -11.81 20.27 -0.58
N PHE A 158 -11.26 21.31 -1.20
CA PHE A 158 -11.02 22.61 -0.58
C PHE A 158 -11.64 23.73 -1.40
N SER A 159 -12.26 24.69 -0.72
CA SER A 159 -12.67 25.95 -1.32
C SER A 159 -11.47 26.87 -1.56
N ASP A 160 -11.66 27.96 -2.30
CA ASP A 160 -10.62 28.99 -2.51
C ASP A 160 -10.14 29.66 -1.21
N SER A 161 -10.98 29.62 -0.16
CA SER A 161 -10.63 30.09 1.18
C SER A 161 -9.92 29.04 2.03
N GLY A 162 -9.60 27.88 1.45
CA GLY A 162 -8.93 26.77 2.13
C GLY A 162 -9.83 25.98 3.08
N LYS A 163 -11.15 26.11 3.00
CA LYS A 163 -12.08 25.37 3.87
C LYS A 163 -12.42 24.01 3.28
N PRO A 164 -12.34 22.92 4.06
CA PRO A 164 -12.67 21.60 3.57
C PRO A 164 -14.18 21.45 3.36
N GLY A 165 -14.57 20.75 2.31
CA GLY A 165 -15.95 20.39 2.02
C GLY A 165 -16.03 19.00 1.40
N VAL A 166 -17.19 18.37 1.50
CA VAL A 166 -17.50 17.09 0.85
C VAL A 166 -18.59 17.29 -0.19
N HIS A 167 -18.38 16.77 -1.40
CA HIS A 167 -19.37 16.69 -2.46
C HIS A 167 -19.84 15.24 -2.62
N SER A 168 -21.15 15.01 -2.68
CA SER A 168 -21.73 13.68 -2.88
C SER A 168 -22.32 13.57 -4.27
N VAL A 169 -21.83 12.65 -5.09
CA VAL A 169 -22.35 12.39 -6.44
C VAL A 169 -23.81 11.95 -6.41
N ALA A 170 -24.19 11.13 -5.43
CA ALA A 170 -25.54 10.60 -5.31
C ALA A 170 -26.58 11.70 -5.07
N SER A 171 -26.22 12.75 -4.33
CA SER A 171 -27.13 13.87 -4.02
C SER A 171 -26.91 15.12 -4.88
N GLY A 172 -25.74 15.23 -5.50
CA GLY A 172 -25.28 16.45 -6.19
C GLY A 172 -25.02 17.63 -5.24
N ALA A 173 -24.95 17.38 -3.93
CA ALA A 173 -24.82 18.43 -2.91
C ALA A 173 -23.40 18.51 -2.36
N THR A 174 -22.97 19.75 -2.07
CA THR A 174 -21.74 20.06 -1.34
C THR A 174 -22.07 20.48 0.08
N LYS A 175 -21.34 19.94 1.07
CA LYS A 175 -21.42 20.31 2.49
C LYS A 175 -20.04 20.70 3.00
N MET A 176 -19.94 21.89 3.60
CA MET A 176 -18.71 22.35 4.24
C MET A 176 -18.48 21.59 5.55
N LEU A 177 -17.21 21.28 5.84
CA LEU A 177 -16.78 20.56 7.03
C LEU A 177 -16.19 21.54 8.05
N ASP A 178 -17.02 22.48 8.55
CA ASP A 178 -16.59 23.58 9.42
C ASP A 178 -15.92 23.13 10.74
N ALA A 179 -16.15 21.88 11.14
CA ALA A 179 -15.50 21.26 12.30
C ALA A 179 -14.01 20.92 12.05
N MET A 180 -13.55 20.97 10.80
CA MET A 180 -12.19 20.65 10.38
C MET A 180 -11.49 21.89 9.82
N GLU A 181 -10.19 21.99 10.05
CA GLU A 181 -9.34 22.98 9.39
C GLU A 181 -8.82 22.45 8.06
N SER A 182 -8.53 21.15 8.01
CA SER A 182 -8.11 20.44 6.82
C SER A 182 -8.69 19.02 6.81
N ALA A 183 -8.94 18.47 5.62
CA ALA A 183 -9.39 17.10 5.42
C ALA A 183 -8.66 16.52 4.19
N TYR A 184 -7.93 15.42 4.38
CA TYR A 184 -7.02 14.86 3.36
C TYR A 184 -7.42 13.46 2.90
N GLY A 185 -8.18 12.72 3.70
CA GLY A 185 -8.65 11.38 3.36
C GLY A 185 -10.12 11.19 3.70
N ILE A 186 -10.78 10.25 3.02
CA ILE A 186 -12.15 9.82 3.30
C ILE A 186 -12.30 8.33 2.99
N ASN A 187 -12.93 7.58 3.90
CA ASN A 187 -13.24 6.17 3.67
C ASN A 187 -14.69 5.93 3.20
N ASP A 188 -15.03 4.69 2.87
CA ASP A 188 -16.36 4.33 2.33
C ASP A 188 -17.50 4.47 3.35
N ALA A 189 -17.18 4.56 4.65
CA ALA A 189 -18.15 4.87 5.69
C ALA A 189 -18.50 6.38 5.74
N GLY A 190 -17.85 7.21 4.92
CA GLY A 190 -18.02 8.66 4.93
C GLY A 190 -17.28 9.34 6.07
N VAL A 191 -16.28 8.67 6.66
CA VAL A 191 -15.42 9.25 7.70
C VAL A 191 -14.24 9.91 7.03
N ALA A 192 -14.13 11.22 7.17
CA ALA A 192 -12.97 11.99 6.72
C ALA A 192 -11.92 12.06 7.82
N CYS A 193 -10.63 12.06 7.44
CA CYS A 193 -9.52 12.33 8.34
C CYS A 193 -8.80 13.62 7.95
N GLY A 194 -8.20 14.28 8.94
CA GLY A 194 -7.51 15.55 8.75
C GLY A 194 -7.05 16.14 10.07
N ALA A 195 -7.21 17.45 10.20
CA ALA A 195 -6.86 18.14 11.43
C ALA A 195 -7.79 19.30 11.75
N ALA A 196 -7.71 19.76 13.00
CA ALA A 196 -8.31 20.99 13.47
C ALA A 196 -7.36 21.73 14.42
N GLY A 197 -7.24 23.04 14.26
CA GLY A 197 -6.59 23.89 15.25
C GLY A 197 -7.38 23.94 16.55
N THR A 198 -6.69 23.79 17.69
CA THR A 198 -7.32 23.92 19.01
C THR A 198 -7.07 25.31 19.61
N PRO A 199 -8.10 26.15 19.78
CA PRO A 199 -7.97 27.37 20.58
C PRO A 199 -7.66 27.02 22.04
N PRO A 200 -6.88 27.84 22.79
CA PRO A 200 -6.22 29.08 22.37
C PRO A 200 -4.78 28.89 21.86
N THR A 201 -4.27 27.65 21.86
CA THR A 201 -2.86 27.37 21.53
C THR A 201 -2.57 27.26 20.03
N TYR A 202 -3.60 27.15 19.19
CA TYR A 202 -3.52 26.95 17.73
C TYR A 202 -2.68 25.74 17.30
N LYS A 203 -2.40 24.81 18.21
CA LYS A 203 -1.76 23.55 17.89
C LYS A 203 -2.72 22.70 17.07
N VAL A 204 -2.24 22.25 15.91
CA VAL A 204 -2.98 21.42 14.97
C VAL A 204 -3.04 20.01 15.55
N VAL A 205 -4.27 19.51 15.75
CA VAL A 205 -4.52 18.17 16.32
C VAL A 205 -5.11 17.29 15.22
N PRO A 206 -4.60 16.06 15.02
CA PRO A 206 -5.15 15.14 14.04
C PRO A 206 -6.51 14.62 14.50
N GLY A 207 -7.36 14.22 13.58
CA GLY A 207 -8.64 13.64 13.94
C GLY A 207 -9.48 13.19 12.76
N THR A 208 -10.69 12.76 13.06
CA THR A 208 -11.68 12.33 12.09
C THR A 208 -13.00 13.07 12.24
N CYS A 209 -13.83 13.00 11.21
CA CYS A 209 -15.14 13.61 11.18
C CYS A 209 -16.08 12.75 10.33
N ASP A 210 -17.24 12.39 10.87
CA ASP A 210 -18.28 11.70 10.10
C ASP A 210 -18.99 12.72 9.20
N THR A 211 -18.67 12.68 7.91
CA THR A 211 -19.17 13.63 6.92
C THR A 211 -20.63 13.43 6.58
N ARG A 212 -21.27 12.34 7.02
CA ARG A 212 -22.69 12.06 6.74
C ARG A 212 -23.61 12.60 7.82
N GLN A 213 -23.07 13.00 8.98
CA GLN A 213 -23.84 13.68 10.02
C GLN A 213 -24.40 15.02 9.52
N ALA A 214 -25.61 15.37 9.98
CA ALA A 214 -26.22 16.67 9.67
C ALA A 214 -25.35 17.83 10.16
N THR A 215 -24.68 17.64 11.31
CA THR A 215 -23.69 18.56 11.87
C THR A 215 -22.44 17.74 12.17
N PRO A 216 -21.44 17.73 11.26
CA PRO A 216 -20.23 16.94 11.45
C PRO A 216 -19.48 17.35 12.73
N VAL A 217 -19.06 16.37 13.52
CA VAL A 217 -18.33 16.58 14.79
C VAL A 217 -16.90 16.07 14.64
N PHE A 218 -15.93 16.93 14.96
CA PHE A 218 -14.52 16.56 14.98
C PHE A 218 -14.19 15.68 16.18
N GLN A 219 -13.55 14.54 15.91
CA GLN A 219 -13.11 13.57 16.89
C GLN A 219 -11.57 13.55 16.91
N PRO A 220 -10.93 14.11 17.95
CA PRO A 220 -9.48 14.20 18.00
C PRO A 220 -8.86 12.80 18.18
N ILE A 221 -7.76 12.56 17.45
CA ILE A 221 -6.86 11.43 17.62
C ILE A 221 -5.76 11.85 18.59
N PRO A 222 -5.43 11.04 19.61
CA PRO A 222 -4.34 11.37 20.54
C PRO A 222 -3.00 11.38 19.81
N LEU A 223 -2.18 12.40 20.07
CA LEU A 223 -0.82 12.46 19.55
C LEU A 223 0.09 11.40 20.20
N PRO A 224 1.13 10.91 19.49
CA PRO A 224 2.19 10.14 20.13
C PRO A 224 2.81 10.88 21.31
N ALA A 225 3.26 10.15 22.33
CA ALA A 225 3.91 10.76 23.50
C ALA A 225 5.12 11.61 23.08
N GLY A 226 5.10 12.89 23.45
CA GLY A 226 6.16 13.86 23.14
C GLY A 226 5.89 14.71 21.89
N ALA A 227 4.95 14.30 21.02
CA ALA A 227 4.57 15.11 19.86
C ALA A 227 3.77 16.33 20.31
N THR A 228 4.02 17.47 19.66
CA THR A 228 3.40 18.75 19.97
C THR A 228 2.27 19.11 19.03
N GLU A 229 2.29 18.62 17.79
CA GLU A 229 1.30 18.86 16.74
C GLU A 229 1.19 17.63 15.82
N GLY A 230 0.10 17.52 15.05
CA GLY A 230 0.00 16.51 14.00
C GLY A 230 -1.23 16.62 13.12
N THR A 231 -1.18 15.90 12.01
CA THR A 231 -2.20 15.89 10.95
C THR A 231 -2.44 14.46 10.50
N ALA A 232 -3.70 14.03 10.43
CA ALA A 232 -4.06 12.78 9.78
C ALA A 232 -4.12 12.98 8.27
N THR A 233 -3.37 12.17 7.51
CA THR A 233 -3.23 12.33 6.06
C THR A 233 -4.08 11.34 5.28
N ALA A 234 -4.24 10.11 5.77
CA ALA A 234 -5.06 9.10 5.11
C ALA A 234 -5.78 8.17 6.09
N ILE A 235 -6.87 7.58 5.62
CA ILE A 235 -7.74 6.67 6.38
C ILE A 235 -8.19 5.51 5.49
N ASN A 236 -8.06 4.28 5.97
CA ASN A 236 -8.56 3.11 5.26
C ASN A 236 -10.01 2.76 5.66
N ASN A 237 -10.60 1.79 4.95
CA ASN A 237 -11.96 1.30 5.22
C ASN A 237 -12.14 0.55 6.55
N SER A 238 -11.05 0.15 7.21
CA SER A 238 -11.09 -0.38 8.58
C SER A 238 -11.12 0.72 9.65
N GLY A 239 -10.95 1.99 9.25
CA GLY A 239 -10.85 3.14 10.15
C GLY A 239 -9.46 3.34 10.74
N ASP A 240 -8.45 2.65 10.24
CA ASP A 240 -7.06 2.92 10.58
C ASP A 240 -6.64 4.24 9.92
N VAL A 241 -5.98 5.09 10.68
CA VAL A 241 -5.56 6.42 10.24
C VAL A 241 -4.06 6.54 10.32
N VAL A 242 -3.43 7.04 9.26
CA VAL A 242 -2.01 7.42 9.28
C VAL A 242 -1.88 8.94 9.25
N GLY A 243 -0.78 9.44 9.77
CA GLY A 243 -0.52 10.86 9.80
C GLY A 243 0.91 11.21 10.17
N SER A 244 1.21 12.49 10.10
CA SER A 244 2.51 13.04 10.45
C SER A 244 2.38 13.89 11.71
N CYS A 245 3.42 13.92 12.53
CA CYS A 245 3.46 14.67 13.78
C CYS A 245 4.81 15.38 13.96
N VAL A 246 4.82 16.39 14.81
CA VAL A 246 5.97 17.25 15.08
C VAL A 246 6.43 17.05 16.52
N PHE A 247 7.75 17.06 16.72
CA PHE A 247 8.40 17.04 18.03
C PHE A 247 9.31 18.25 18.16
N ASP A 248 9.15 19.01 19.23
CA ASP A 248 10.07 20.11 19.55
C ASP A 248 11.46 19.54 19.85
N ASP A 249 12.48 20.06 19.18
CA ASP A 249 13.87 19.64 19.33
C ASP A 249 14.80 20.86 19.21
N PRO A 250 15.17 21.50 20.34
CA PRO A 250 16.00 22.68 20.35
C PRO A 250 17.45 22.40 19.93
N SER A 251 17.85 21.14 19.75
CA SER A 251 19.17 20.79 19.24
C SER A 251 19.30 20.94 17.72
N LEU A 252 18.17 21.01 17.01
CA LEU A 252 18.10 21.22 15.58
C LEU A 252 17.97 22.71 15.25
N ASN A 253 18.55 23.14 14.12
CA ASN A 253 18.49 24.55 13.68
C ASN A 253 17.06 25.08 13.53
N ASN A 254 16.13 24.21 13.14
CA ASN A 254 14.72 24.58 12.95
C ASN A 254 13.88 24.41 14.23
N GLY A 255 14.46 23.85 15.30
CA GLY A 255 13.80 23.68 16.59
C GLY A 255 12.79 22.52 16.66
N PHE A 256 12.68 21.68 15.62
CA PHE A 256 11.75 20.54 15.59
C PHE A 256 12.21 19.43 14.62
N HIS A 257 11.65 18.23 14.78
CA HIS A 257 11.70 17.14 13.80
C HIS A 257 10.33 16.51 13.56
N PHE A 258 10.18 15.80 12.44
CA PHE A 258 8.95 15.10 12.07
C PHE A 258 9.00 13.62 12.46
N GLY A 259 7.82 13.05 12.67
CA GLY A 259 7.63 11.60 12.76
C GLY A 259 6.28 11.18 12.17
N ALA A 260 6.21 9.98 11.63
CA ALA A 260 4.98 9.39 11.14
C ALA A 260 4.31 8.48 12.19
N PHE A 261 2.97 8.45 12.21
CA PHE A 261 2.20 7.62 13.12
C PHE A 261 1.11 6.80 12.41
N LEU A 262 0.73 5.70 13.06
CA LEU A 262 -0.48 4.91 12.80
C LEU A 262 -1.40 4.97 14.03
N TYR A 263 -2.64 5.38 13.83
CA TYR A 263 -3.72 5.28 14.79
C TYR A 263 -4.60 4.08 14.42
N GLN A 264 -4.59 3.07 15.27
CA GLN A 264 -5.34 1.83 15.09
C GLN A 264 -5.86 1.35 16.45
N ASN A 265 -7.12 0.91 16.49
CA ASN A 265 -7.76 0.38 17.71
C ASN A 265 -7.63 1.32 18.94
N GLY A 266 -7.80 2.63 18.74
CA GLY A 266 -7.75 3.63 19.81
C GLY A 266 -6.33 3.99 20.28
N THR A 267 -5.29 3.49 19.62
CA THR A 267 -3.89 3.71 20.02
C THR A 267 -3.08 4.31 18.88
N THR A 268 -2.33 5.37 19.17
CA THR A 268 -1.39 6.00 18.22
C THR A 268 0.02 5.47 18.47
N THR A 269 0.62 4.89 17.44
CA THR A 269 1.98 4.32 17.48
C THR A 269 2.86 4.98 16.41
N LEU A 270 4.06 5.40 16.77
CA LEU A 270 5.05 5.88 15.81
C LEU A 270 5.47 4.74 14.87
N LEU A 271 5.56 5.01 13.56
CA LEU A 271 5.89 4.00 12.57
C LEU A 271 7.31 3.43 12.75
N ASP A 272 8.26 4.23 13.26
CA ASP A 272 9.62 3.75 13.60
C ASP A 272 9.60 2.60 14.62
N LYS A 273 8.60 2.57 15.51
CA LYS A 273 8.44 1.50 16.50
C LYS A 273 7.85 0.22 15.91
N LEU A 274 7.38 0.27 14.66
CA LEU A 274 6.72 -0.83 13.98
C LEU A 274 7.63 -1.56 12.98
N ILE A 275 8.84 -1.04 12.74
CA ILE A 275 9.86 -1.61 11.86
C ILE A 275 11.07 -2.13 12.65
N SER A 276 11.97 -2.85 11.98
CA SER A 276 13.23 -3.33 12.56
C SER A 276 14.44 -2.97 11.69
N ASP A 277 14.40 -1.77 11.11
CA ASP A 277 15.44 -1.23 10.23
C ASP A 277 16.05 0.03 10.85
N PRO A 278 17.15 -0.07 11.63
CA PRO A 278 17.70 1.04 12.40
C PRO A 278 18.30 2.16 11.54
N GLY A 279 18.44 1.95 10.23
CA GLY A 279 18.87 2.98 9.28
C GLY A 279 17.74 3.92 8.84
N TRP A 280 16.50 3.66 9.25
CA TRP A 280 15.34 4.44 8.84
C TRP A 280 14.79 5.31 9.96
N HIS A 281 14.39 6.53 9.58
CA HIS A 281 13.55 7.43 10.36
C HIS A 281 12.37 7.88 9.48
N LEU A 282 11.15 7.52 9.84
CA LEU A 282 9.95 7.75 9.02
C LEU A 282 9.31 9.09 9.39
N GLU A 283 9.29 10.04 8.44
CA GLU A 283 8.96 11.44 8.71
C GLU A 283 7.54 11.81 8.29
N VAL A 284 7.14 11.42 7.08
CA VAL A 284 5.88 11.83 6.45
C VAL A 284 5.19 10.59 5.85
N VAL A 285 3.87 10.56 5.91
CA VAL A 285 3.03 9.52 5.29
C VAL A 285 1.97 10.13 4.40
N PHE A 286 1.75 9.50 3.25
CA PHE A 286 0.81 9.98 2.25
C PHE A 286 -0.47 9.15 2.22
N ASP A 287 -0.36 7.82 2.30
CA ASP A 287 -1.52 6.95 2.11
C ASP A 287 -1.47 5.65 2.92
N ILE A 288 -2.66 5.08 3.15
CA ILE A 288 -2.88 3.75 3.74
C ILE A 288 -4.02 3.02 3.00
N ASN A 289 -3.74 1.81 2.50
CA ASN A 289 -4.75 1.01 1.80
C ASN A 289 -5.54 0.06 2.73
N ALA A 290 -6.53 -0.66 2.17
CA ALA A 290 -7.35 -1.61 2.92
C ALA A 290 -6.54 -2.80 3.49
N SER A 291 -5.43 -3.16 2.84
CA SER A 291 -4.48 -4.18 3.30
C SER A 291 -3.58 -3.69 4.44
N GLY A 292 -3.69 -2.40 4.82
CA GLY A 292 -2.89 -1.77 5.85
C GLY A 292 -1.46 -1.46 5.43
N GLN A 293 -1.14 -1.50 4.13
CA GLN A 293 0.12 -1.00 3.59
C GLN A 293 0.13 0.52 3.68
N ILE A 294 1.31 1.10 3.93
CA ILE A 294 1.48 2.53 4.16
C ILE A 294 2.63 3.02 3.29
N ILE A 295 2.48 4.17 2.64
CA ILE A 295 3.57 4.84 1.90
C ILE A 295 3.87 6.22 2.45
N GLY A 296 5.11 6.67 2.24
CA GLY A 296 5.58 7.94 2.77
C GLY A 296 7.03 8.25 2.43
N MET A 297 7.55 9.30 3.06
CA MET A 297 8.95 9.72 2.99
C MET A 297 9.63 9.60 4.36
N GLY A 298 10.87 9.13 4.35
CA GLY A 298 11.71 9.09 5.53
C GLY A 298 13.18 9.28 5.18
N LYS A 299 14.05 9.25 6.19
CA LYS A 299 15.51 9.28 6.00
C LYS A 299 16.07 7.88 6.12
N GLN A 300 16.65 7.36 5.04
CA GLN A 300 17.48 6.16 5.05
C GLN A 300 18.95 6.57 5.19
N ASN A 301 19.56 6.32 6.35
CA ASN A 301 20.93 6.73 6.66
C ASN A 301 21.19 8.24 6.40
N GLY A 302 20.17 9.07 6.66
CA GLY A 302 20.23 10.52 6.45
C GLY A 302 19.81 11.01 5.06
N ILE A 303 19.60 10.11 4.10
CA ILE A 303 19.15 10.44 2.73
C ILE A 303 17.63 10.35 2.68
N LEU A 304 16.96 11.38 2.16
CA LEU A 304 15.51 11.36 1.97
C LEU A 304 15.13 10.27 0.94
N THR A 305 14.24 9.37 1.31
CA THR A 305 13.88 8.20 0.50
C THR A 305 12.41 7.84 0.73
N ALA A 306 11.68 7.58 -0.35
CA ALA A 306 10.32 7.07 -0.26
C ALA A 306 10.31 5.63 0.25
N PHE A 307 9.26 5.26 0.98
CA PHE A 307 9.12 3.91 1.53
C PHE A 307 7.71 3.37 1.30
N MET A 308 7.63 2.03 1.29
CA MET A 308 6.42 1.26 1.47
C MET A 308 6.58 0.36 2.70
N LEU A 309 5.63 0.47 3.63
CA LEU A 309 5.46 -0.47 4.72
C LEU A 309 4.38 -1.49 4.36
N SER A 310 4.66 -2.77 4.58
CA SER A 310 3.66 -3.84 4.46
C SER A 310 3.51 -4.57 5.79
N PRO A 311 2.29 -4.83 6.28
CA PRO A 311 2.11 -5.59 7.52
C PRO A 311 2.81 -6.94 7.44
N THR A 312 3.70 -7.23 8.40
CA THR A 312 4.26 -8.57 8.52
C THR A 312 3.16 -9.48 9.05
N THR A 313 2.53 -10.21 8.15
CA THR A 313 1.66 -11.31 8.54
C THR A 313 2.55 -12.33 9.26
N SER A 314 2.30 -12.59 10.54
CA SER A 314 2.93 -13.72 11.22
C SER A 314 2.21 -14.97 10.75
N TRP A 315 2.65 -15.54 9.64
CA TRP A 315 2.10 -16.79 9.15
C TRP A 315 2.39 -17.87 10.20
N PRO A 316 1.35 -18.54 10.76
CA PRO A 316 1.58 -19.80 11.45
C PRO A 316 2.33 -20.73 10.49
N TRP A 317 3.25 -21.56 10.97
CA TRP A 317 4.11 -22.41 10.12
C TRP A 317 3.35 -23.43 9.24
N TRP A 318 2.01 -23.43 9.30
CA TRP A 318 1.08 -24.26 8.55
C TRP A 318 0.14 -23.46 7.62
N HIS A 319 0.37 -22.17 7.40
CA HIS A 319 -0.23 -21.42 6.29
C HIS A 319 0.91 -20.81 5.47
N PHE A 320 0.79 -20.84 4.15
CA PHE A 320 1.68 -20.13 3.22
C PHE A 320 0.81 -19.45 2.15
N PRO A 321 1.08 -18.19 1.77
CA PRO A 321 0.40 -17.56 0.65
C PRO A 321 0.90 -18.26 -0.60
N LEU A 322 0.05 -18.34 -1.63
CA LEU A 322 0.40 -19.06 -2.86
C LEU A 322 1.75 -18.61 -3.45
N PRO A 323 2.12 -17.31 -3.47
CA PRO A 323 3.46 -16.87 -3.89
C PRO A 323 4.64 -17.43 -3.06
N VAL A 324 4.48 -17.61 -1.75
CA VAL A 324 5.52 -18.19 -0.87
C VAL A 324 5.56 -19.72 -0.99
N LEU A 325 4.41 -20.34 -1.24
CA LEU A 325 4.37 -21.74 -1.66
C LEU A 325 5.17 -21.87 -2.97
N VAL A 326 4.87 -21.07 -3.99
CA VAL A 326 5.56 -21.02 -5.29
C VAL A 326 7.07 -20.79 -5.15
N GLY A 327 7.51 -19.81 -4.35
CA GLY A 327 8.93 -19.59 -4.07
C GLY A 327 9.62 -20.80 -3.41
N ARG A 328 8.92 -21.52 -2.54
CA ARG A 328 9.40 -22.80 -1.99
C ARG A 328 9.33 -23.96 -2.98
N LEU A 329 8.40 -23.93 -3.95
CA LEU A 329 8.26 -24.93 -5.02
C LEU A 329 9.37 -24.82 -6.07
N LEU A 330 9.90 -23.61 -6.31
CA LEU A 330 10.91 -23.36 -7.35
C LEU A 330 12.35 -23.27 -6.81
N GLY A 331 12.55 -22.88 -5.55
CA GLY A 331 13.89 -22.74 -4.94
C GLY A 331 14.54 -24.03 -4.42
N GLY A 332 13.88 -25.18 -4.56
CA GLY A 332 14.41 -26.50 -4.21
C GLY A 332 14.78 -27.29 -5.45
N VAL A 333 15.94 -27.01 -6.06
CA VAL A 333 16.46 -27.83 -7.18
C VAL A 333 17.10 -29.10 -6.62
N ALA A 334 16.85 -30.22 -7.29
CA ALA A 334 16.98 -31.57 -6.75
C ALA A 334 18.39 -32.17 -6.69
N ASP A 335 19.48 -31.42 -6.91
CA ASP A 335 20.81 -32.07 -7.00
C ASP A 335 22.06 -31.28 -6.56
N ASP A 336 21.99 -30.02 -6.13
CA ASP A 336 23.16 -29.43 -5.42
C ASP A 336 22.79 -28.18 -4.59
N ALA A 337 23.03 -28.29 -3.28
CA ALA A 337 22.88 -27.29 -2.22
C ALA A 337 21.49 -26.63 -2.04
N GLY A 338 21.01 -26.60 -0.80
CA GLY A 338 19.75 -25.93 -0.44
C GLY A 338 19.76 -24.46 -0.86
N GLY A 339 18.72 -24.05 -1.59
CA GLY A 339 18.51 -22.65 -1.95
C GLY A 339 18.09 -21.81 -0.75
N SER A 340 18.34 -20.50 -0.82
CA SER A 340 17.78 -19.53 0.13
C SER A 340 16.88 -18.56 -0.61
N LEU A 341 15.64 -18.41 -0.16
CA LEU A 341 14.73 -17.37 -0.63
C LEU A 341 14.75 -16.21 0.35
N VAL A 342 15.08 -14.99 -0.10
CA VAL A 342 14.99 -13.80 0.75
C VAL A 342 13.62 -13.17 0.58
N LEU A 343 12.82 -13.15 1.64
CA LEU A 343 11.50 -12.52 1.69
C LEU A 343 11.47 -11.53 2.84
N GLY A 344 11.12 -10.26 2.57
CA GLY A 344 11.10 -9.20 3.58
C GLY A 344 12.44 -9.05 4.31
N GLY A 345 13.56 -9.16 3.58
CA GLY A 345 14.92 -9.05 4.13
C GLY A 345 15.42 -10.25 4.92
N ARG A 346 14.63 -11.32 5.08
CA ARG A 346 15.04 -12.52 5.83
C ARG A 346 15.32 -13.71 4.90
N PRO A 347 16.51 -14.32 4.96
CA PRO A 347 16.80 -15.54 4.22
C PRO A 347 16.02 -16.72 4.84
N ILE A 348 15.17 -17.34 4.03
CA ILE A 348 14.48 -18.60 4.34
C ILE A 348 15.27 -19.71 3.66
N LEU A 349 15.90 -20.55 4.48
CA LEU A 349 16.58 -21.76 4.01
C LEU A 349 15.55 -22.76 3.48
N ILE A 350 15.71 -23.16 2.22
CA ILE A 350 14.92 -24.21 1.59
C ILE A 350 15.76 -25.49 1.66
N ASP A 351 15.33 -26.42 2.50
CA ASP A 351 16.00 -27.72 2.64
C ASP A 351 15.82 -28.56 1.36
N PRO A 352 16.90 -29.06 0.74
CA PRO A 352 16.81 -29.93 -0.43
C PRO A 352 16.08 -31.25 -0.14
N TRP A 353 15.94 -31.65 1.13
CA TRP A 353 15.41 -32.96 1.55
C TRP A 353 14.07 -32.90 2.30
N GLY A 354 13.35 -31.78 2.21
CA GLY A 354 12.10 -31.55 2.94
C GLY A 354 10.91 -32.45 2.55
N PRO A 355 9.67 -32.10 2.97
CA PRO A 355 8.44 -32.86 2.70
C PRO A 355 8.15 -33.17 1.22
N TRP A 356 8.86 -32.50 0.32
CA TRP A 356 8.84 -32.60 -1.13
C TRP A 356 9.18 -33.97 -1.71
N LEU A 357 10.23 -34.61 -1.18
CA LEU A 357 10.60 -35.95 -1.60
C LEU A 357 9.56 -37.01 -1.19
N GLN A 358 8.70 -36.67 -0.22
CA GLN A 358 7.64 -37.55 0.26
C GLN A 358 6.34 -37.41 -0.57
N LEU A 359 6.25 -36.43 -1.47
CA LEU A 359 5.13 -36.30 -2.41
C LEU A 359 5.28 -37.29 -3.56
N GLN A 360 4.14 -37.83 -4.04
CA GLN A 360 4.09 -38.57 -5.30
C GLN A 360 4.63 -37.67 -6.43
N PRO A 361 5.44 -38.20 -7.37
CA PRO A 361 5.97 -37.43 -8.51
C PRO A 361 4.88 -36.66 -9.26
N GLU A 362 3.72 -37.28 -9.45
CA GLU A 362 2.59 -36.68 -10.15
C GLU A 362 2.02 -35.47 -9.39
N LYS A 363 1.96 -35.55 -8.06
CA LYS A 363 1.53 -34.42 -7.22
C LYS A 363 2.56 -33.29 -7.25
N ARG A 364 3.85 -33.64 -7.26
CA ARG A 364 4.95 -32.67 -7.34
C ARG A 364 4.90 -31.90 -8.65
N ASP A 365 4.83 -32.61 -9.77
CA ASP A 365 4.80 -32.03 -11.11
C ASP A 365 3.56 -31.16 -11.33
N ALA A 366 2.40 -31.58 -10.80
CA ALA A 366 1.18 -30.78 -10.86
C ALA A 366 1.31 -29.45 -10.09
N LEU A 367 1.93 -29.47 -8.92
CA LEU A 367 2.16 -28.27 -8.12
C LEU A 367 3.16 -27.32 -8.79
N ILE A 368 4.22 -27.86 -9.42
CA ILE A 368 5.17 -27.06 -10.20
C ILE A 368 4.48 -26.42 -11.40
N ALA A 369 3.64 -27.16 -12.13
CA ALA A 369 2.93 -26.62 -13.28
C ALA A 369 1.97 -25.47 -12.89
N LEU A 370 1.25 -25.61 -11.78
CA LEU A 370 0.39 -24.53 -11.25
C LEU A 370 1.19 -23.33 -10.73
N ALA A 371 2.39 -23.56 -10.20
CA ALA A 371 3.28 -22.49 -9.76
C ALA A 371 3.80 -21.65 -10.94
N ILE A 372 4.15 -22.32 -12.04
CA ILE A 372 4.58 -21.66 -13.27
C ILE A 372 3.39 -20.98 -13.96
N ASP A 373 2.16 -21.51 -13.85
CA ASP A 373 0.95 -20.84 -14.34
C ASP A 373 0.75 -19.46 -13.69
N GLU A 374 0.97 -19.38 -12.38
CA GLU A 374 0.88 -18.13 -11.64
C GLU A 374 1.92 -17.11 -12.12
N ILE A 375 3.16 -17.55 -12.36
CA ILE A 375 4.20 -16.69 -12.93
C ILE A 375 3.85 -16.28 -14.37
N ALA A 376 3.25 -17.18 -15.14
CA ALA A 376 2.83 -16.91 -16.51
C ALA A 376 1.69 -15.88 -16.58
N SER A 377 0.95 -15.62 -15.49
CA SER A 377 -0.04 -14.55 -15.43
C SER A 377 0.55 -13.16 -15.70
N SER A 378 1.84 -12.97 -15.41
CA SER A 378 2.56 -11.72 -15.62
C SER A 378 3.11 -11.54 -17.05
N ILE A 379 2.90 -12.50 -17.97
CA ILE A 379 3.32 -12.36 -19.37
C ILE A 379 2.48 -11.27 -20.04
N PHE A 380 3.15 -10.27 -20.61
CA PHE A 380 2.49 -9.10 -21.21
C PHE A 380 1.66 -9.46 -22.45
N ASP A 381 2.24 -10.23 -23.38
CA ASP A 381 1.54 -10.67 -24.60
C ASP A 381 0.40 -11.63 -24.28
N GLU A 382 -0.83 -11.23 -24.60
CA GLU A 382 -2.04 -11.97 -24.23
C GLU A 382 -2.11 -13.35 -24.90
N ALA A 383 -1.74 -13.45 -26.17
CA ALA A 383 -1.77 -14.72 -26.90
C ALA A 383 -0.79 -15.73 -26.28
N THR A 384 0.43 -15.29 -25.98
CA THR A 384 1.46 -16.10 -25.31
C THR A 384 1.04 -16.45 -23.88
N ARG A 385 0.51 -15.48 -23.11
CA ARG A 385 0.00 -15.70 -21.75
C ARG A 385 -1.05 -16.79 -21.74
N VAL A 386 -2.09 -16.67 -22.57
CA VAL A 386 -3.19 -17.65 -22.66
C VAL A 386 -2.66 -19.02 -23.08
N GLN A 387 -1.79 -19.08 -24.08
CA GLN A 387 -1.23 -20.36 -24.56
C GLN A 387 -0.38 -21.06 -23.49
N VAL A 388 0.51 -20.33 -22.82
CA VAL A 388 1.38 -20.88 -21.77
C VAL A 388 0.55 -21.36 -20.58
N ARG A 389 -0.41 -20.55 -20.13
CA ARG A 389 -1.29 -20.89 -19.01
C ARG A 389 -2.17 -22.10 -19.30
N MET A 390 -2.81 -22.17 -20.47
CA MET A 390 -3.58 -23.34 -20.87
C MET A 390 -2.72 -24.61 -20.85
N THR A 391 -1.50 -24.54 -21.41
CA THR A 391 -0.55 -25.66 -21.44
C THR A 391 -0.18 -26.14 -20.03
N LEU A 392 0.04 -25.21 -19.10
CA LEU A 392 0.43 -25.51 -17.72
C LEU A 392 -0.74 -26.08 -16.91
N VAL A 393 -1.95 -25.55 -17.08
CA VAL A 393 -3.17 -26.09 -16.47
C VAL A 393 -3.48 -27.49 -17.00
N GLU A 394 -3.32 -27.73 -18.31
CA GLU A 394 -3.46 -29.06 -18.91
C GLU A 394 -2.39 -30.04 -18.38
N ALA A 395 -1.14 -29.59 -18.28
CA ALA A 395 -0.04 -30.39 -17.71
C ALA A 395 -0.33 -30.76 -16.25
N ALA A 396 -0.76 -29.80 -15.43
CA ALA A 396 -1.16 -30.04 -14.04
C ALA A 396 -2.31 -31.05 -13.97
N THR A 397 -3.35 -30.84 -14.77
CA THR A 397 -4.54 -31.71 -14.82
C THR A 397 -4.18 -33.14 -15.24
N SER A 398 -3.29 -33.30 -16.22
CA SER A 398 -2.80 -34.59 -16.69
C SER A 398 -2.05 -35.34 -15.58
N ARG A 399 -1.16 -34.64 -14.85
CA ARG A 399 -0.43 -35.20 -13.72
C ARG A 399 -1.36 -35.58 -12.57
N LEU A 400 -2.33 -34.74 -12.23
CA LEU A 400 -3.32 -35.03 -11.19
C LEU A 400 -4.16 -36.28 -11.53
N LYS A 401 -4.51 -36.51 -12.80
CA LYS A 401 -5.21 -37.73 -13.25
C LYS A 401 -4.38 -39.00 -13.08
N GLY A 402 -3.05 -38.89 -13.12
CA GLY A 402 -2.12 -39.99 -12.86
C GLY A 402 -1.89 -40.29 -11.37
N MET A 403 -2.38 -39.45 -10.46
CA MET A 403 -2.17 -39.66 -9.03
C MET A 403 -2.94 -40.87 -8.50
N ASN A 404 -2.23 -41.73 -7.77
CA ASN A 404 -2.82 -42.91 -7.17
C ASN A 404 -3.41 -42.55 -5.80
N VAL A 405 -4.64 -42.03 -5.79
CA VAL A 405 -5.36 -41.64 -4.57
C VAL A 405 -5.96 -42.88 -3.90
N ARG A 406 -5.18 -43.58 -3.06
CA ARG A 406 -5.78 -44.57 -2.15
C ARG A 406 -6.56 -43.82 -1.05
N ARG A 407 -7.84 -44.18 -0.86
CA ARG A 407 -8.61 -43.77 0.33
C ARG A 407 -7.95 -44.35 1.58
N GLY A 408 -7.05 -43.61 2.20
CA GLY A 408 -6.49 -43.95 3.51
C GLY A 408 -5.04 -43.55 3.74
N ARG A 409 -4.84 -42.28 4.12
CA ARG A 409 -3.86 -41.74 5.10
C ARG A 409 -3.47 -40.31 4.71
N THR A 410 -4.03 -39.33 5.42
CA THR A 410 -3.59 -37.93 5.36
C THR A 410 -3.23 -37.48 6.78
N GLY A 411 -1.94 -37.59 7.12
CA GLY A 411 -1.39 -37.11 8.38
C GLY A 411 -0.12 -37.88 8.76
N PRO A 412 0.86 -37.22 9.41
CA PRO A 412 2.07 -37.89 9.88
C PRO A 412 1.71 -38.98 10.89
N ARG A 413 2.52 -40.05 10.91
CA ARG A 413 2.38 -41.18 11.82
C ARG A 413 2.42 -40.63 13.26
N GLN A 414 1.31 -40.68 14.00
CA GLN A 414 1.39 -40.60 15.46
C GLN A 414 2.32 -41.71 15.88
N THR A 415 3.51 -41.34 16.37
CA THR A 415 4.34 -42.27 17.11
C THR A 415 3.49 -42.68 18.31
N SER A 416 3.05 -43.94 18.31
CA SER A 416 2.57 -44.55 19.54
C SER A 416 3.71 -44.39 20.54
N LYS A 417 3.55 -43.48 21.51
CA LYS A 417 4.36 -43.52 22.72
C LYS A 417 4.14 -44.93 23.29
N ARG A 418 5.10 -45.83 23.05
CA ARG A 418 5.31 -46.94 23.97
C ARG A 418 5.42 -46.30 25.33
N ASN A 419 4.64 -46.80 26.28
CA ASN A 419 4.73 -46.46 27.69
C ASN A 419 6.20 -46.54 28.12
N ALA A 420 6.88 -45.40 28.17
CA ALA A 420 8.06 -45.26 29.00
C ALA A 420 7.51 -45.03 30.40
N GLU A 421 7.36 -46.12 31.16
CA GLU A 421 7.10 -46.04 32.59
C GLU A 421 8.20 -45.18 33.22
N ILE A 422 7.82 -44.03 33.76
CA ILE A 422 8.69 -43.23 34.61
C ILE A 422 8.87 -44.06 35.89
N PRO A 423 10.11 -44.43 36.28
CA PRO A 423 10.33 -45.20 37.50
C PRO A 423 9.72 -44.45 38.69
N ARG A 424 8.85 -45.12 39.45
CA ARG A 424 8.23 -44.58 40.67
C ARG A 424 8.85 -45.28 41.88
N LYS A 425 9.20 -44.52 42.92
CA LYS A 425 9.52 -45.06 44.25
C LYS A 425 8.46 -44.55 45.21
N HIS A 426 7.76 -45.46 45.90
CA HIS A 426 6.59 -45.14 46.76
C HIS A 426 5.50 -44.29 46.08
N GLY A 427 5.23 -44.54 44.80
CA GLY A 427 4.10 -43.93 44.09
C GLY A 427 4.33 -42.54 43.49
N LEU A 428 5.52 -41.94 43.63
CA LEU A 428 5.83 -40.62 43.06
C LEU A 428 6.93 -40.68 41.95
N PRO A 429 6.89 -39.78 40.94
CA PRO A 429 7.96 -39.62 39.95
C PRO A 429 9.28 -39.16 40.60
N VAL A 430 10.39 -39.83 40.30
CA VAL A 430 11.72 -39.55 40.90
C VAL A 430 12.24 -38.12 40.62
N SER A 431 11.72 -37.43 39.59
CA SER A 431 12.09 -36.04 39.27
C SER A 431 11.53 -34.97 40.22
N TRP A 432 10.58 -35.32 41.11
CA TRP A 432 9.95 -34.38 42.04
C TRP A 432 10.57 -34.37 43.46
N LEU A 433 11.45 -35.32 43.78
CA LEU A 433 12.14 -35.39 45.09
C LEU A 433 13.35 -34.45 45.23
N LYS A 434 13.60 -33.55 44.27
CA LYS A 434 14.73 -32.60 44.30
C LYS A 434 14.37 -31.14 44.57
N LYS A 435 13.11 -30.79 44.91
CA LYS A 435 12.75 -29.38 45.12
C LYS A 435 12.14 -28.99 46.46
N PHE A 436 11.90 -29.93 47.38
CA PHE A 436 11.66 -29.59 48.80
C PHE A 436 12.14 -30.72 49.70
N GLY A 437 13.08 -30.40 50.60
CA GLY A 437 13.34 -31.22 51.77
C GLY A 437 14.74 -31.15 52.35
N ARG A 438 15.07 -30.01 52.95
CA ARG A 438 16.23 -29.75 53.83
C ARG A 438 17.59 -29.59 53.16
#